data_AF-A0A7S2EZL7-F1
#
_entry.id   AF-A0A7S2EZL7-F1
#
_cell.length_a   1.000
_cell.length_b   1.000
_cell.length_c   1.000
_cell.angle_alpha   90.00
_cell.angle_beta   90.00
_cell.angle_gamma   90.00
#
_symmetry.space_group_name_H-M   'P 1'
#
loop_
_entity.id
_entity.type
_entity.pdbx_description
1 polymer ?
#
loop_
_entity_poly.entity_id
_entity_poly.type
_entity_poly.pdbx_seq_one_letter_code
_entity_poly.pdbx_strand_id
1 'polypeptide(L)'
;RKARPPREPYQVKHTTPISEIIDYYDKKGVNYQSTWEEFYRESLQATMDLQNWRAEDFRYVVDDGKVHEIKVMDNRLELGPEVPELNAKTIQEQDKALLQNYGRPYDSEERPTGTYIGRPLEPKIGPGGYGLWPGLDLHSSS
;
A
#
# COMPACT_ATOMS: atom_id res chain seq x y z
N ARG A 1 33.39 -0.11 -18.08
CA ARG A 1 32.41 -0.94 -17.34
C ARG A 1 32.37 -2.32 -17.99
N LYS A 2 32.76 -3.40 -17.29
CA LYS A 2 32.64 -4.77 -17.84
C LYS A 2 31.14 -5.11 -17.96
N ALA A 3 30.71 -5.55 -19.14
CA ALA A 3 29.34 -6.02 -19.35
C ALA A 3 29.12 -7.26 -18.47
N ARG A 4 28.00 -7.30 -17.71
CA ARG A 4 27.58 -8.53 -17.04
C ARG A 4 27.25 -9.56 -18.12
N PRO A 5 27.67 -10.84 -17.95
CA PRO A 5 27.24 -11.89 -18.86
C PRO A 5 25.70 -11.95 -18.90
N PRO A 6 25.10 -12.28 -20.05
CA PRO A 6 23.66 -12.42 -20.18
C PRO A 6 23.19 -13.47 -19.17
N ARG A 7 22.33 -13.06 -18.24
CA ARG A 7 21.68 -14.00 -17.31
C ARG A 7 20.63 -14.73 -18.11
N GLU A 8 20.81 -16.04 -18.33
CA GLU A 8 19.74 -16.87 -18.89
C GLU A 8 18.49 -16.73 -18.00
N PRO A 9 17.36 -16.25 -18.56
CA PRO A 9 16.14 -16.07 -17.78
C PRO A 9 15.59 -17.43 -17.36
N TYR A 10 15.11 -17.53 -16.12
CA TYR A 10 14.42 -18.73 -15.65
C TYR A 10 13.16 -18.96 -16.51
N GLN A 11 13.02 -20.17 -17.06
CA GLN A 11 11.87 -20.54 -17.88
C GLN A 11 10.66 -20.79 -16.98
N VAL A 12 9.86 -19.74 -16.76
CA VAL A 12 8.64 -19.78 -15.96
C VAL A 12 7.46 -20.24 -16.83
N LYS A 13 6.70 -21.23 -16.34
CA LYS A 13 5.40 -21.61 -16.91
C LYS A 13 4.28 -21.01 -16.03
N HIS A 14 3.08 -20.89 -16.58
CA HIS A 14 1.92 -20.40 -15.82
C HIS A 14 1.55 -21.29 -14.61
N THR A 15 2.02 -22.53 -14.58
CA THR A 15 1.83 -23.47 -13.46
C THR A 15 3.02 -23.51 -12.51
N THR A 16 4.10 -22.75 -12.77
CA THR A 16 5.29 -22.77 -11.92
C THR A 16 4.95 -22.08 -10.59
N PRO A 17 5.10 -22.77 -9.45
CA PRO A 17 4.92 -22.16 -8.14
C PRO A 17 5.87 -20.98 -7.94
N ILE A 18 5.38 -19.92 -7.27
CA ILE A 18 6.20 -18.73 -6.98
C ILE A 18 7.44 -19.09 -6.14
N SER A 19 7.33 -20.09 -5.25
CA SER A 19 8.43 -20.58 -4.42
C SER A 19 9.59 -21.12 -5.26
N GLU A 20 9.32 -21.83 -6.36
CA GLU A 20 10.36 -22.34 -7.25
C GLU A 20 11.12 -21.20 -7.94
N ILE A 21 10.42 -20.11 -8.27
CA ILE A 21 11.01 -18.93 -8.89
C ILE A 21 11.93 -18.22 -7.88
N ILE A 22 11.46 -18.03 -6.65
CA ILE A 22 12.22 -17.41 -5.55
C ILE A 22 13.49 -18.24 -5.28
N ASP A 23 13.35 -19.54 -5.08
CA ASP A 23 14.47 -20.47 -4.81
C ASP A 23 15.53 -20.45 -5.92
N TYR A 24 15.11 -20.34 -7.18
CA TYR A 24 16.03 -20.26 -8.31
C TYR A 24 16.92 -19.00 -8.24
N TYR A 25 16.32 -17.85 -7.95
CA TYR A 25 17.03 -16.57 -7.91
C TYR A 25 17.87 -16.40 -6.64
N ASP A 26 17.39 -16.90 -5.49
CA ASP A 26 18.15 -16.97 -4.23
C ASP A 26 19.45 -17.78 -4.42
N LYS A 27 19.38 -18.95 -5.07
CA LYS A 27 20.57 -19.76 -5.43
C LYS A 27 21.55 -19.06 -6.36
N LYS A 28 21.11 -18.03 -7.10
CA LYS A 28 21.95 -17.20 -7.97
C LYS A 28 22.45 -15.92 -7.27
N GLY A 29 22.27 -15.83 -5.95
CA GLY A 29 22.72 -14.72 -5.12
C GLY A 29 21.83 -13.48 -5.21
N VAL A 30 20.59 -13.61 -5.69
CA VAL A 30 19.57 -12.57 -5.60
C VAL A 30 18.74 -12.87 -4.38
N ASN A 31 18.94 -12.14 -3.27
CA ASN A 31 18.15 -12.31 -2.07
C ASN A 31 16.76 -11.67 -2.27
N TYR A 32 15.76 -12.50 -2.55
CA TYR A 32 14.39 -12.05 -2.80
C TYR A 32 13.83 -11.25 -1.61
N GLN A 33 14.02 -11.77 -0.40
CA GLN A 33 13.54 -11.13 0.83
C GLN A 33 14.05 -9.69 0.96
N SER A 34 15.36 -9.48 0.77
CA SER A 34 15.96 -8.14 0.85
C SER A 34 15.44 -7.18 -0.23
N THR A 35 15.19 -7.70 -1.44
CA THR A 35 14.66 -6.91 -2.56
C THR A 35 13.21 -6.54 -2.31
N TRP A 36 12.43 -7.48 -1.78
CA TRP A 36 11.05 -7.24 -1.37
C TRP A 36 10.96 -6.20 -0.25
N GLU A 37 11.82 -6.28 0.77
CA GLU A 37 11.87 -5.30 1.86
C GLU A 37 12.22 -3.89 1.37
N GLU A 38 13.16 -3.75 0.43
CA GLU A 38 13.50 -2.48 -0.21
C GLU A 38 12.29 -1.90 -0.97
N PHE A 39 11.69 -2.69 -1.85
CA PHE A 39 10.49 -2.29 -2.60
C PHE A 39 9.32 -1.93 -1.67
N TYR A 40 9.11 -2.70 -0.60
CA TYR A 40 8.08 -2.45 0.39
C TYR A 40 8.31 -1.11 1.08
N ARG A 41 9.54 -0.80 1.51
CA ARG A 41 9.89 0.50 2.11
C ARG A 41 9.65 1.67 1.16
N GLU A 42 10.06 1.55 -0.11
CA GLU A 42 9.83 2.60 -1.11
C GLU A 42 8.33 2.80 -1.39
N SER A 43 7.59 1.71 -1.55
CA SER A 43 6.14 1.73 -1.75
C SER A 43 5.41 2.32 -0.56
N LEU A 44 5.85 1.99 0.67
CA LEU A 44 5.32 2.57 1.90
C LEU A 44 5.55 4.08 1.93
N GLN A 45 6.76 4.56 1.63
CA GLN A 45 7.06 5.99 1.59
C GLN A 45 6.20 6.72 0.54
N ALA A 46 6.13 6.20 -0.69
CA ALA A 46 5.30 6.78 -1.73
C ALA A 46 3.82 6.77 -1.35
N THR A 47 3.36 5.73 -0.64
CA THR A 47 2.01 5.67 -0.11
C THR A 47 1.79 6.73 0.96
N MET A 48 2.72 6.94 1.89
CA MET A 48 2.61 8.01 2.89
C MET A 48 2.52 9.40 2.26
N ASP A 49 3.22 9.63 1.14
CA ASP A 49 3.21 10.91 0.44
C ASP A 49 1.93 11.15 -0.39
N LEU A 50 1.32 10.07 -0.92
CA LEU A 50 0.22 10.14 -1.88
C LEU A 50 -1.12 9.63 -1.33
N GLN A 51 -1.14 9.05 -0.13
CA GLN A 51 -2.35 8.50 0.47
C GLN A 51 -3.38 9.61 0.69
N ASN A 52 -4.59 9.33 0.26
CA ASN A 52 -5.77 10.11 0.58
C ASN A 52 -6.53 9.53 1.79
N TRP A 53 -5.92 8.56 2.47
CA TRP A 53 -6.47 7.87 3.64
C TRP A 53 -5.73 8.20 4.93
N ARG A 54 -6.46 8.13 6.03
CA ARG A 54 -5.97 8.34 7.39
C ARG A 54 -5.40 7.05 7.92
N ALA A 55 -4.15 7.09 8.38
CA ALA A 55 -3.48 5.91 8.89
C ALA A 55 -4.14 5.39 10.18
N GLU A 56 -4.82 6.26 10.93
CA GLU A 56 -5.56 5.91 12.14
C GLU A 56 -6.74 4.97 11.88
N ASP A 57 -7.21 4.90 10.63
CA ASP A 57 -8.28 3.97 10.24
C ASP A 57 -7.75 2.52 10.10
N PHE A 58 -6.42 2.34 10.09
CA PHE A 58 -5.75 1.04 10.00
C PHE A 58 -4.99 0.74 11.29
N ARG A 59 -5.48 -0.25 12.05
CA ARG A 59 -4.95 -0.57 13.38
C ARG A 59 -3.98 -1.76 13.39
N TYR A 60 -3.98 -2.57 12.34
CA TYR A 60 -3.25 -3.82 12.30
C TYR A 60 -2.45 -3.98 11.00
N VAL A 61 -1.39 -4.77 11.04
CA VAL A 61 -0.65 -5.24 9.87
C VAL A 61 -0.46 -6.76 9.95
N VAL A 62 -0.41 -7.41 8.79
CA VAL A 62 -0.10 -8.83 8.70
C VAL A 62 1.35 -9.00 8.25
N ASP A 63 2.17 -9.63 9.09
CA ASP A 63 3.57 -9.98 8.81
C ASP A 63 3.81 -11.47 9.09
N ASP A 64 4.38 -12.20 8.13
CA ASP A 64 4.57 -13.66 8.18
C ASP A 64 3.32 -14.45 8.65
N GLY A 65 2.14 -14.03 8.18
CA GLY A 65 0.85 -14.64 8.54
C GLY A 65 0.34 -14.32 9.95
N LYS A 66 1.05 -13.47 10.69
CA LYS A 66 0.70 -13.01 12.04
C LYS A 66 0.14 -11.61 12.01
N VAL A 67 -0.78 -11.32 12.92
CA VAL A 67 -1.39 -9.98 13.03
C VAL A 67 -0.64 -9.21 14.12
N HIS A 68 -0.21 -7.99 13.81
CA HIS A 68 0.45 -7.09 14.74
C HIS A 68 -0.35 -5.79 14.85
N GLU A 69 -0.43 -5.18 16.03
CA GLU A 69 -0.89 -3.78 16.12
C GLU A 69 0.11 -2.87 15.40
N ILE A 70 -0.37 -1.79 14.79
CA ILE A 70 0.48 -0.73 14.25
C ILE A 70 0.16 0.60 14.91
N LYS A 71 1.19 1.42 15.09
CA LYS A 71 1.05 2.81 15.51
C LYS A 71 1.85 3.69 14.57
N VAL A 72 1.26 4.83 14.20
CA VAL A 72 2.01 5.87 13.49
C VAL A 72 2.49 6.88 14.51
N MET A 73 3.81 6.99 14.68
CA MET A 73 4.46 8.00 15.51
C MET A 73 5.46 8.76 14.65
N ASP A 74 5.41 10.10 14.67
CA ASP A 74 6.33 10.97 13.92
C ASP A 74 6.49 10.61 12.43
N ASN A 75 5.38 10.34 11.73
CA ASN A 75 5.36 9.86 10.35
C ASN A 75 6.19 8.57 10.12
N ARG A 76 6.27 7.71 11.13
CA ARG A 76 6.85 6.37 11.02
C ARG A 76 5.86 5.35 11.52
N LEU A 77 5.80 4.23 10.81
CA LEU A 77 4.99 3.08 11.20
C LEU A 77 5.82 2.23 12.18
N GLU A 78 5.32 2.11 13.41
CA GLU A 78 5.89 1.26 14.44
C GLU A 78 5.07 -0.02 14.59
N LEU A 79 5.77 -1.16 14.53
CA LEU A 79 5.20 -2.48 14.76
C LEU A 79 5.00 -2.70 16.26
N GLY A 80 3.75 -2.91 16.65
CA GLY A 80 3.35 -3.26 18.01
C GLY A 80 3.37 -4.78 18.27
N PRO A 81 2.82 -5.21 19.42
CA PRO A 81 2.77 -6.62 19.78
C PRO A 81 1.91 -7.44 18.79
N GLU A 82 2.22 -8.73 18.68
CA GLU A 82 1.39 -9.71 17.99
C GLU A 82 0.03 -9.83 18.70
N VAL A 83 -1.07 -9.94 17.94
CA VAL A 83 -2.45 -10.07 18.40
C VAL A 83 -3.01 -11.41 17.92
N PRO A 84 -2.72 -12.51 18.63
CA PRO A 84 -2.96 -13.87 18.13
C PRO A 84 -4.45 -14.24 18.00
N GLU A 85 -5.34 -13.53 18.70
CA GLU A 85 -6.79 -13.71 18.62
C GLU A 85 -7.41 -13.22 17.29
N LEU A 86 -6.67 -12.44 16.50
CA LEU A 86 -7.16 -11.91 15.22
C LEU A 86 -6.74 -12.79 14.05
N ASN A 87 -7.66 -12.97 13.10
CA ASN A 87 -7.40 -13.71 11.89
C ASN A 87 -6.85 -12.78 10.80
N ALA A 88 -5.65 -13.08 10.29
CA ALA A 88 -4.96 -12.30 9.26
C ALA A 88 -5.83 -12.07 8.00
N LYS A 89 -6.56 -13.09 7.56
CA LYS A 89 -7.42 -12.99 6.37
C LYS A 89 -8.58 -12.02 6.60
N THR A 90 -9.22 -12.08 7.77
CA THR A 90 -10.32 -11.19 8.11
C THR A 90 -9.87 -9.73 8.14
N ILE A 91 -8.72 -9.45 8.75
CA ILE A 91 -8.15 -8.09 8.79
C ILE A 91 -7.85 -7.58 7.37
N GLN A 92 -7.19 -8.39 6.54
CA GLN A 92 -6.90 -8.03 5.15
C GLN A 92 -8.16 -7.78 4.32
N GLU A 93 -9.23 -8.56 4.54
CA GLU A 93 -10.52 -8.35 3.87
C GLU A 93 -11.19 -7.03 4.29
N GLN A 94 -11.13 -6.70 5.58
CA GLN A 94 -11.64 -5.43 6.13
C GLN A 94 -10.85 -4.23 5.58
N ASP A 95 -9.52 -4.26 5.66
CA ASP A 95 -8.65 -3.18 5.17
C ASP A 95 -8.82 -2.96 3.66
N LYS A 96 -8.94 -4.06 2.90
CA LYS A 96 -9.23 -3.99 1.46
C LYS A 96 -10.56 -3.31 1.19
N ALA A 97 -11.63 -3.69 1.91
CA ALA A 97 -12.94 -3.09 1.73
C ALA A 97 -12.93 -1.60 2.08
N LEU A 98 -12.20 -1.22 3.13
CA LEU A 98 -12.04 0.17 3.54
C LEU A 98 -11.27 0.98 2.49
N LEU A 99 -10.12 0.49 2.02
CA LEU A 99 -9.31 1.14 0.98
C LEU A 99 -10.08 1.31 -0.33
N GLN A 100 -10.83 0.30 -0.77
CA GLN A 100 -11.62 0.36 -2.01
C GLN A 100 -12.76 1.39 -1.95
N ASN A 101 -13.25 1.68 -0.75
CA ASN A 101 -14.36 2.60 -0.52
C ASN A 101 -13.93 3.91 0.15
N TYR A 102 -12.62 4.14 0.31
CA TYR A 102 -12.12 5.33 0.95
C TYR A 102 -12.55 6.59 0.20
N GLY A 103 -13.14 7.55 0.92
CA GLY A 103 -13.69 8.78 0.34
C GLY A 103 -15.03 8.62 -0.37
N ARG A 104 -15.64 7.42 -0.41
CA ARG A 104 -17.02 7.25 -0.88
C ARG A 104 -18.02 7.69 0.20
N PRO A 105 -19.16 8.29 -0.18
CA PRO A 105 -20.25 8.53 0.76
C PRO A 105 -20.88 7.20 1.21
N TYR A 106 -21.18 7.08 2.50
CA TYR A 106 -21.88 5.93 3.07
C TYR A 106 -23.35 6.27 3.30
N ASP A 107 -24.25 5.30 3.14
CA ASP A 107 -25.67 5.46 3.46
C ASP A 107 -25.96 5.35 4.97
N SER A 108 -27.22 5.49 5.35
CA SER A 108 -27.70 5.32 6.73
C SER A 108 -27.52 3.89 7.28
N GLU A 109 -27.18 2.93 6.43
CA GLU A 109 -26.92 1.53 6.79
C GLU A 109 -25.41 1.20 6.71
N GLU A 110 -24.55 2.22 6.70
CA GLU A 110 -23.09 2.12 6.62
C GLU A 110 -22.57 1.35 5.39
N ARG A 111 -23.29 1.41 4.27
CA ARG A 111 -22.84 0.83 3.00
C ARG A 111 -22.24 1.90 2.08
N PRO A 112 -21.16 1.58 1.35
CA PRO A 112 -20.58 2.53 0.40
C PRO A 112 -21.55 2.76 -0.77
N THR A 113 -21.96 4.01 -0.96
CA THR A 113 -22.83 4.42 -2.06
C THR A 113 -22.01 4.95 -3.22
N GLY A 114 -22.34 4.49 -4.42
CA GLY A 114 -21.63 4.81 -5.65
C GLY A 114 -22.59 5.19 -6.75
N THR A 115 -22.97 6.45 -6.79
CA THR A 115 -23.47 7.08 -8.01
C THR A 115 -22.92 8.49 -8.02
N TYR A 116 -22.46 8.95 -9.19
CA TYR A 116 -22.02 10.32 -9.45
C TYR A 116 -22.89 11.30 -8.66
N ILE A 117 -22.38 11.78 -7.53
CA ILE A 117 -23.02 12.86 -6.79
C ILE A 117 -22.84 14.09 -7.68
N GLY A 118 -23.95 14.59 -8.27
CA GLY A 118 -23.96 15.82 -9.06
C GLY A 118 -23.43 17.05 -8.30
N ARG A 119 -23.20 16.89 -6.99
CA ARG A 119 -22.42 17.76 -6.13
C ARG A 119 -21.47 16.91 -5.30
N PRO A 120 -20.19 16.76 -5.68
CA PRO A 120 -19.20 16.13 -4.82
C PRO A 120 -19.19 16.86 -3.46
N LEU A 121 -19.14 16.09 -2.37
CA LEU A 121 -18.89 16.67 -1.05
C LEU A 121 -17.48 17.26 -1.05
N GLU A 122 -17.34 18.52 -0.63
CA GLU A 122 -16.02 19.08 -0.39
C GLU A 122 -15.29 18.21 0.65
N PRO A 123 -14.03 17.81 0.39
CA PRO A 123 -13.24 17.09 1.37
C PRO A 123 -13.10 17.91 2.63
N LYS A 124 -12.94 17.20 3.74
CA LYS A 124 -12.70 17.82 5.06
C LYS A 124 -11.37 18.59 5.12
N ILE A 125 -10.49 18.44 4.14
CA ILE A 125 -9.23 19.19 4.01
C ILE A 125 -8.99 19.53 2.53
N GLY A 126 -9.02 20.83 2.21
CA GLY A 126 -8.78 21.36 0.86
C GLY A 126 -9.92 21.15 -0.13
N PRO A 127 -10.02 21.97 -1.20
CA PRO A 127 -11.05 21.81 -2.22
C PRO A 127 -10.77 20.54 -3.01
N GLY A 128 -11.61 19.54 -2.83
CA GLY A 128 -11.47 18.25 -3.47
C GLY A 128 -11.64 18.35 -4.96
N GLY A 129 -10.63 17.87 -5.67
CA GLY A 129 -10.58 17.90 -7.12
C GLY A 129 -9.97 19.20 -7.64
N TYR A 130 -8.86 19.03 -8.38
CA TYR A 130 -8.24 20.00 -9.29
C TYR A 130 -7.80 21.37 -8.72
N GLY A 131 -7.70 21.54 -7.40
CA GLY A 131 -6.99 22.68 -6.82
C GLY A 131 -5.47 22.47 -6.84
N LEU A 132 -4.71 23.52 -7.17
CA LEU A 132 -3.26 23.53 -6.98
C LEU A 132 -2.91 23.34 -5.50
N TRP A 133 -1.98 22.44 -5.23
CA TRP A 133 -1.47 22.17 -3.88
C TRP A 133 -0.92 23.46 -3.25
N PRO A 134 -1.22 23.75 -1.96
CA PRO A 134 -0.63 24.89 -1.27
C PRO A 134 0.91 24.76 -1.26
N GLY A 135 1.60 25.68 -1.93
CA GLY A 135 3.07 25.68 -2.09
C GLY A 135 3.57 25.42 -3.51
N LEU A 136 2.69 25.17 -4.50
CA LEU A 136 3.05 25.04 -5.91
C LEU A 136 2.70 26.33 -6.67
N ASP A 137 3.58 27.34 -6.65
CA ASP A 137 3.43 28.54 -7.49
C ASP A 137 3.72 28.19 -8.96
N LEU A 138 2.69 28.11 -9.80
CA LEU A 138 2.83 27.95 -11.26
C LEU A 138 3.08 29.27 -12.01
N HIS A 139 3.46 30.35 -11.33
CA HIS A 139 3.89 31.58 -11.98
C HIS A 139 5.40 31.62 -12.17
N SER A 140 5.88 31.01 -13.25
CA SER A 140 7.11 31.45 -13.91
C SER A 140 7.15 31.03 -15.39
N SER A 141 6.29 31.64 -16.20
CA SER A 141 6.48 31.96 -17.63
C SER A 141 5.10 32.37 -18.17
N SER A 142 4.84 33.60 -18.64
CA SER A 142 5.68 34.61 -19.28
C SER A 142 5.22 36.02 -18.90
#